data_AF-A0A7C2W096-F1
#
_entry.id   AF-A0A7C2W096-F1
#
_cell.length_a   1.000
_cell.length_b   1.000
_cell.length_c   1.000
_cell.angle_alpha   90.00
_cell.angle_beta   90.00
_cell.angle_gamma   90.00
#
_symmetry.space_group_name_H-M   'P 1'
#
loop_
_entity.id
_entity.type
_entity.pdbx_description
1 polymer ?
#
loop_
_entity_poly.entity_id
_entity_poly.type
_entity_poly.pdbx_seq_one_letter_code
_entity_poly.pdbx_strand_id
1 'polypeptide(L)'
;MLIQTGSTVLVAEDAGAIAGVVAWHHEDGSAVIDFLASVRPRAGRALLRTVERRAQDRGLRLARIAVVEGSRAEAAFAFWGYTPVARRSDGPRPLLVLERRLPLLTVREVRRSDAEALAALTGRDPWFFAALAPPGWYAAADGERVVGAVWAERRGSSWQVGGPLLLEAYRGRGLEVWMLERAAQYAAMHGAQHIRAAASPLLTPLARDLEDRGWRREGDAFVRDLLAFPPRLETLV
;
A
#
# COMPACT_ATOMS: atom_id res chain seq x y z
N MET A 1 37.51 0.47 2.73
CA MET A 1 36.29 1.18 3.15
C MET A 1 35.11 0.40 2.58
N LEU A 2 34.41 -0.36 3.43
CA LEU A 2 33.29 -1.23 3.02
C LEU A 2 32.01 -0.38 3.06
N ILE A 3 31.42 -0.10 1.90
CA ILE A 3 30.06 0.46 1.83
C ILE A 3 29.13 -0.74 1.65
N GLN A 4 28.42 -1.10 2.72
CA GLN A 4 27.34 -2.08 2.65
C GLN A 4 26.17 -1.44 1.91
N THR A 5 26.05 -1.66 0.60
CA THR A 5 24.90 -1.18 -0.17
C THR A 5 23.68 -2.04 0.16
N GLY A 6 22.68 -1.47 0.82
CA GLY A 6 21.41 -2.11 1.20
C GLY A 6 20.49 -2.47 0.03
N SER A 7 21.05 -2.87 -1.11
CA SER A 7 20.33 -3.23 -2.33
C SER A 7 19.53 -4.52 -2.13
N THR A 8 18.25 -4.47 -2.46
CA THR A 8 17.33 -5.60 -2.44
C THR A 8 17.12 -6.11 -3.86
N VAL A 9 17.30 -7.41 -4.07
CA VAL A 9 17.02 -8.07 -5.36
C VAL A 9 15.69 -8.81 -5.30
N LEU A 10 14.88 -8.67 -6.34
CA LEU A 10 13.63 -9.41 -6.54
C LEU A 10 13.68 -10.16 -7.86
N VAL A 11 13.18 -11.39 -7.84
CA VAL A 11 13.13 -12.28 -9.00
C VAL A 11 11.67 -12.65 -9.28
N ALA A 12 11.29 -12.64 -10.55
CA ALA A 12 10.05 -13.22 -11.02
C ALA A 12 10.34 -14.59 -11.60
N GLU A 13 9.62 -15.62 -11.13
CA GLU A 13 9.76 -16.99 -11.60
C GLU A 13 8.52 -17.40 -12.42
N ASP A 14 8.75 -18.14 -13.50
CA ASP A 14 7.73 -18.74 -14.35
C ASP A 14 8.15 -20.19 -14.65
N ALA A 15 7.33 -21.16 -14.25
CA ALA A 15 7.59 -22.60 -14.41
C ALA A 15 8.99 -23.06 -13.93
N GLY A 16 9.49 -22.50 -12.82
CA GLY A 16 10.80 -22.83 -12.25
C GLY A 16 11.99 -22.16 -12.95
N ALA A 17 11.75 -21.25 -13.89
CA ALA A 17 12.79 -20.45 -14.55
C ALA A 17 12.66 -18.96 -14.19
N ILE A 18 13.80 -18.24 -14.20
CA ILE A 18 13.83 -16.79 -13.97
C ILE A 18 13.24 -16.06 -15.18
N ALA A 19 12.10 -15.42 -14.99
CA ALA A 19 11.38 -14.63 -15.98
C ALA A 19 11.77 -13.14 -15.98
N GLY A 20 12.32 -12.66 -14.86
CA GLY A 20 12.82 -11.29 -14.73
C GLY A 20 13.50 -11.04 -13.39
N VAL A 21 14.21 -9.92 -13.31
CA VAL A 21 14.96 -9.50 -12.13
C VAL A 21 14.94 -7.98 -12.00
N VAL A 22 14.87 -7.49 -10.77
CA VAL A 22 15.04 -6.08 -10.43
C VAL A 22 15.91 -5.95 -9.19
N ALA A 23 16.86 -5.03 -9.23
CA ALA A 23 17.58 -4.58 -8.03
C ALA A 23 17.23 -3.13 -7.75
N TRP A 24 17.08 -2.81 -6.48
CA TRP A 24 16.78 -1.47 -6.03
C TRP A 24 17.31 -1.23 -4.62
N HIS A 25 17.50 0.04 -4.27
CA HIS A 25 17.88 0.45 -2.93
C HIS A 25 17.17 1.75 -2.53
N HIS A 26 17.36 2.17 -1.29
CA HIS A 26 16.86 3.44 -0.78
C HIS A 26 18.00 4.45 -0.74
N GLU A 27 17.81 5.58 -1.41
CA GLU A 27 18.72 6.73 -1.42
C GLU A 27 17.87 8.01 -1.36
N ASP A 28 18.22 8.97 -0.50
CA ASP A 28 17.61 10.30 -0.41
C ASP A 28 16.07 10.31 -0.45
N GLY A 29 15.44 9.48 0.39
CA GLY A 29 13.97 9.39 0.48
C GLY A 29 13.28 8.79 -0.75
N SER A 30 14.05 8.17 -1.66
CA SER A 30 13.60 7.61 -2.92
C SER A 30 13.98 6.14 -3.04
N ALA A 31 13.14 5.35 -3.71
CA ALA A 31 13.52 4.03 -4.19
C ALA A 31 14.28 4.18 -5.50
N VAL A 32 15.57 3.86 -5.52
CA VAL A 32 16.40 3.89 -6.72
C VAL A 32 16.46 2.50 -7.31
N ILE A 33 15.99 2.35 -8.55
CA ILE A 33 16.02 1.11 -9.31
C ILE A 33 17.35 1.07 -10.05
N ASP A 34 18.21 0.15 -9.62
CA ASP A 34 19.56 -0.02 -10.17
C ASP A 34 19.50 -0.64 -11.57
N PHE A 35 18.66 -1.66 -11.73
CA PHE A 35 18.33 -2.24 -13.02
C PHE A 35 17.00 -3.01 -12.98
N LEU A 36 16.37 -3.14 -14.14
CA LEU A 36 15.18 -3.95 -14.35
C LEU A 36 15.31 -4.69 -15.69
N ALA A 37 15.25 -6.02 -15.65
CA ALA A 37 15.31 -6.87 -16.84
C ALA A 37 14.22 -7.95 -16.79
N SER A 38 13.68 -8.30 -17.95
CA SER A 38 12.59 -9.27 -18.08
C SER A 38 12.64 -9.91 -19.44
N VAL A 39 12.50 -11.24 -19.48
CA VAL A 39 12.42 -12.02 -20.73
C VAL A 39 10.99 -12.43 -21.06
N ARG A 40 10.08 -12.36 -20.09
CA ARG A 40 8.65 -12.58 -20.30
C ARG A 40 7.88 -11.26 -20.37
N PRO A 41 6.83 -11.16 -21.21
CA PRO A 41 5.90 -10.05 -21.15
C PRO A 41 5.32 -9.89 -19.73
N ARG A 42 5.09 -8.64 -19.30
CA ARG A 42 4.51 -8.27 -18.00
C ARG A 42 5.37 -8.54 -16.75
N ALA A 43 6.33 -9.47 -16.76
CA ALA A 43 7.18 -9.75 -15.60
C ALA A 43 7.95 -8.50 -15.15
N GLY A 44 8.52 -7.72 -16.07
CA GLY A 44 9.17 -6.45 -15.75
C GLY A 44 8.24 -5.44 -15.05
N ARG A 45 6.97 -5.33 -15.50
CA ARG A 45 6.00 -4.44 -14.85
C ARG A 45 5.56 -4.95 -13.48
N ALA A 46 5.42 -6.27 -13.32
CA ALA A 46 5.07 -6.88 -12.04
C ALA A 46 6.18 -6.67 -10.99
N LEU A 47 7.44 -6.84 -11.39
CA LEU A 47 8.61 -6.55 -10.57
C LEU A 47 8.65 -5.07 -10.17
N LEU A 48 8.47 -4.17 -11.15
CA LEU A 48 8.44 -2.73 -10.88
C LEU A 48 7.33 -2.36 -9.88
N ARG A 49 6.10 -2.88 -10.06
CA ARG A 49 4.99 -2.65 -9.10
C ARG A 49 5.32 -3.16 -7.70
N THR A 50 6.07 -4.26 -7.60
CA THR A 50 6.49 -4.80 -6.32
C THR A 50 7.51 -3.90 -5.64
N VAL A 51 8.44 -3.31 -6.40
CA VAL A 51 9.37 -2.27 -5.90
C VAL A 51 8.60 -1.03 -5.47
N GLU A 52 7.70 -0.51 -6.32
CA GLU A 52 6.85 0.65 -6.01
C GLU A 52 6.07 0.42 -4.69
N ARG A 53 5.45 -0.76 -4.52
CA ARG A 53 4.75 -1.14 -3.28
C ARG A 53 5.70 -1.16 -2.08
N ARG A 54 6.85 -1.83 -2.19
CA ARG A 54 7.84 -1.92 -1.11
C ARG A 54 8.45 -0.57 -0.72
N ALA A 55 8.52 0.36 -1.67
CA ALA A 55 8.92 1.73 -1.42
C ALA A 55 7.85 2.47 -0.62
N GLN A 56 6.57 2.30 -0.99
CA GLN A 56 5.43 2.87 -0.26
C GLN A 56 5.31 2.30 1.15
N ASP A 57 5.51 0.99 1.33
CA ASP A 57 5.54 0.33 2.65
C ASP A 57 6.63 0.93 3.57
N ARG A 58 7.65 1.56 2.99
CA ARG A 58 8.73 2.27 3.70
C ARG A 58 8.52 3.79 3.77
N GLY A 59 7.35 4.30 3.38
CA GLY A 59 7.05 5.73 3.36
C GLY A 59 7.76 6.53 2.26
N LEU A 60 8.41 5.85 1.30
CA LEU A 60 9.09 6.52 0.19
C LEU A 60 8.07 7.07 -0.80
N ARG A 61 8.31 8.29 -1.27
CA ARG A 61 7.38 9.02 -2.15
C ARG A 61 7.83 9.07 -3.60
N LEU A 62 9.02 8.59 -3.89
CA LEU A 62 9.65 8.68 -5.19
C LEU A 62 10.24 7.32 -5.57
N ALA A 63 10.09 6.95 -6.83
CA ALA A 63 10.86 5.88 -7.46
C ALA A 63 11.66 6.48 -8.62
N ARG A 64 12.94 6.13 -8.72
CA ARG A 64 13.87 6.64 -9.73
C ARG A 64 14.52 5.52 -10.51
N ILE A 65 14.78 5.74 -11.78
CA ILE A 65 15.60 4.86 -12.61
C ILE A 65 16.40 5.69 -13.61
N ALA A 66 17.64 5.30 -13.89
CA ALA A 66 18.39 5.82 -15.02
C ALA A 66 18.23 4.88 -16.23
N VAL A 67 17.80 5.42 -17.37
CA VAL A 67 17.68 4.67 -18.63
C VAL A 67 18.47 5.36 -19.74
N VAL A 68 18.87 4.61 -20.76
CA VAL A 68 19.50 5.20 -21.94
C VAL A 68 18.50 6.07 -22.69
N GLU A 69 18.88 7.31 -23.00
CA GLU A 69 18.07 8.25 -23.79
C GLU A 69 17.79 7.67 -25.18
N GLY A 70 16.54 7.80 -25.65
CA GLY A 70 16.05 7.22 -26.90
C GLY A 70 15.80 5.71 -26.86
N SER A 71 15.96 5.05 -25.70
CA SER A 71 15.79 3.60 -25.60
C SER A 71 14.32 3.17 -25.47
N ARG A 72 14.05 1.89 -25.77
CA ARG A 72 12.73 1.30 -25.48
C ARG A 72 12.35 1.34 -24.00
N ALA A 73 13.35 1.35 -23.11
CA ALA A 73 13.11 1.48 -21.68
C ALA A 73 12.53 2.85 -21.34
N GLU A 74 13.05 3.93 -21.93
CA GLU A 74 12.48 5.28 -21.76
C GLU A 74 11.00 5.31 -22.12
N ALA A 75 10.63 4.82 -23.31
CA ALA A 75 9.24 4.77 -23.75
C ALA A 75 8.36 3.91 -22.81
N ALA A 76 8.87 2.78 -22.33
CA ALA A 76 8.14 1.91 -21.40
C ALA A 76 7.89 2.59 -20.04
N PHE A 77 8.91 3.25 -19.48
CA PHE A 77 8.79 3.94 -18.20
C PHE A 77 7.92 5.20 -18.30
N ALA A 78 8.01 5.95 -19.41
CA ALA A 78 7.09 7.06 -19.70
C ALA A 78 5.63 6.57 -19.74
N PHE A 79 5.37 5.44 -20.43
CA PHE A 79 4.04 4.81 -20.42
C PHE A 79 3.58 4.38 -19.02
N TRP A 80 4.51 4.05 -18.11
CA TRP A 80 4.21 3.73 -16.72
C TRP A 80 4.15 4.94 -15.78
N GLY A 81 4.21 6.15 -16.33
CA GLY A 81 4.04 7.41 -15.61
C GLY A 81 5.31 7.92 -14.92
N TYR A 82 6.49 7.52 -15.39
CA TYR A 82 7.75 8.14 -14.99
C TYR A 82 8.06 9.33 -15.90
N THR A 83 8.57 10.40 -15.31
CA THR A 83 8.92 11.65 -15.99
C THR A 83 10.41 11.95 -15.87
N PRO A 84 11.07 12.48 -16.91
CA PRO A 84 12.48 12.84 -16.84
C PRO A 84 12.70 14.01 -15.85
N VAL A 85 13.69 13.88 -14.97
CA VAL A 85 14.05 14.90 -13.97
C VAL A 85 15.52 15.32 -14.03
N ALA A 86 16.38 14.48 -14.62
CA ALA A 86 17.78 14.81 -14.84
C ALA A 86 18.32 14.10 -16.07
N ARG A 87 19.42 14.63 -16.62
CA ARG A 87 20.18 14.02 -17.72
C ARG A 87 21.64 13.89 -17.28
N ARG A 88 22.23 12.70 -17.45
CA ARG A 88 23.65 12.42 -17.18
C ARG A 88 24.34 12.13 -18.49
N SER A 89 25.46 12.79 -18.74
CA SER A 89 26.19 12.73 -20.03
C SER A 89 27.59 12.12 -19.86
N ASP A 90 27.81 11.46 -18.73
CA ASP A 90 29.12 11.11 -18.19
C ASP A 90 29.68 9.80 -18.82
N GLY A 91 28.97 9.24 -19.81
CA GLY A 91 29.27 7.95 -20.43
C GLY A 91 29.01 7.93 -21.95
N PRO A 92 29.24 6.78 -22.60
CA PRO A 92 29.18 6.66 -24.07
C PRO A 92 27.79 6.87 -24.66
N ARG A 93 26.74 6.76 -23.84
CA ARG A 93 25.38 7.14 -24.18
C ARG A 93 24.79 7.97 -23.05
N PRO A 94 24.08 9.07 -23.35
CA PRO A 94 23.43 9.84 -22.32
C PRO A 94 22.34 9.02 -21.63
N LEU A 95 22.25 9.20 -20.32
CA LEU A 95 21.23 8.59 -19.48
C LEU A 95 20.19 9.65 -19.08
N LEU A 96 18.92 9.30 -19.15
CA LEU A 96 17.83 10.05 -18.52
C LEU A 96 17.50 9.43 -17.18
N VAL A 97 17.52 10.26 -16.13
CA VAL A 97 16.97 9.88 -14.83
C VAL A 97 15.47 10.17 -14.88
N LEU A 98 14.70 9.10 -14.81
CA LEU A 98 13.24 9.15 -14.78
C LEU A 98 12.78 8.97 -13.34
N GLU A 99 11.79 9.76 -12.94
CA GLU A 99 11.21 9.73 -11.60
C GLU A 99 9.69 9.55 -11.68
N ARG A 100 9.15 8.80 -10.74
CA ARG A 100 7.72 8.71 -10.51
C ARG A 100 7.40 9.01 -9.07
N ARG A 101 6.43 9.90 -8.86
CA ARG A 101 5.83 10.11 -7.55
C ARG A 101 4.94 8.92 -7.20
N LEU A 102 5.28 8.27 -6.10
CA LEU A 102 4.49 7.19 -5.52
C LEU A 102 3.37 7.78 -4.67
N PRO A 103 2.14 7.21 -4.75
CA PRO A 103 1.07 7.54 -3.83
C PRO A 103 1.53 7.45 -2.37
N LEU A 104 1.23 8.47 -1.55
CA LEU A 104 1.48 8.42 -0.11
C LEU A 104 0.27 7.76 0.54
N LEU A 105 0.30 6.44 0.55
CA LEU A 105 -0.78 5.65 1.09
C LEU A 105 -0.70 5.66 2.63
N THR A 106 -1.73 6.17 3.28
CA THR A 106 -1.84 6.21 4.75
C THR A 106 -3.21 5.72 5.19
N VAL A 107 -3.31 5.24 6.42
CA VAL A 107 -4.58 5.03 7.11
C VAL A 107 -4.55 5.87 8.38
N ARG A 108 -5.32 6.95 8.39
CA ARG A 108 -5.27 8.00 9.42
C ARG A 108 -6.65 8.31 9.97
N GLU A 109 -6.69 8.99 11.11
CA GLU A 109 -7.95 9.51 11.67
C GLU A 109 -8.64 10.44 10.68
N VAL A 110 -9.97 10.45 10.75
CA VAL A 110 -10.83 11.28 9.92
C VAL A 110 -10.65 12.75 10.29
N ARG A 111 -10.39 13.59 9.29
CA ARG A 111 -10.35 15.04 9.40
C ARG A 111 -11.68 15.63 8.96
N ARG A 112 -12.02 16.83 9.44
CA ARG A 112 -13.20 17.57 8.97
C ARG A 112 -13.20 17.78 7.45
N SER A 113 -12.03 17.99 6.84
CA SER A 113 -11.86 18.15 5.39
C SER A 113 -12.18 16.89 4.58
N ASP A 114 -12.23 15.72 5.22
CA ASP A 114 -12.51 14.44 4.54
C ASP A 114 -14.01 14.20 4.34
N ALA A 115 -14.86 15.01 4.97
CA ALA A 115 -16.29 14.75 5.14
C ALA A 115 -17.02 14.46 3.83
N GLU A 116 -16.82 15.28 2.80
CA GLU A 116 -17.44 15.10 1.49
C GLU A 116 -16.98 13.81 0.80
N ALA A 117 -15.69 13.52 0.86
CA ALA A 117 -15.14 12.33 0.22
C ALA A 117 -15.57 11.04 0.94
N LEU A 118 -15.66 11.06 2.27
CA LEU A 118 -16.18 9.95 3.06
C LEU A 118 -17.68 9.77 2.86
N ALA A 119 -18.46 10.86 2.81
CA ALA A 119 -19.88 10.81 2.49
C ALA A 119 -20.14 10.14 1.13
N ALA A 120 -19.38 10.52 0.11
CA ALA A 120 -19.47 9.90 -1.22
C ALA A 120 -19.12 8.41 -1.20
N LEU A 121 -18.17 7.98 -0.36
CA LEU A 121 -17.77 6.58 -0.23
C LEU A 121 -18.78 5.74 0.58
N THR A 122 -19.34 6.30 1.65
CA THR A 122 -20.13 5.54 2.63
C THR A 122 -21.65 5.73 2.47
N GLY A 123 -22.09 6.71 1.66
CA GLY A 123 -23.49 7.13 1.55
C GLY A 123 -24.04 7.80 2.81
N ARG A 124 -23.16 8.28 3.71
CA ARG A 124 -23.56 8.97 4.95
C ARG A 124 -23.62 10.48 4.71
N ASP A 125 -24.32 11.19 5.58
CA ASP A 125 -24.32 12.65 5.57
C ASP A 125 -22.92 13.21 5.87
N PRO A 126 -22.38 14.19 5.11
CA PRO A 126 -21.09 14.81 5.38
C PRO A 126 -20.95 15.37 6.81
N TRP A 127 -22.04 15.87 7.40
CA TRP A 127 -22.06 16.40 8.76
C TRP A 127 -21.58 15.37 9.80
N PHE A 128 -21.89 14.08 9.59
CA PHE A 128 -21.45 12.99 10.45
C PHE A 128 -19.92 12.99 10.63
N PHE A 129 -19.17 13.30 9.58
CA PHE A 129 -17.71 13.35 9.61
C PHE A 129 -17.19 14.73 10.00
N ALA A 130 -17.85 15.81 9.57
CA ALA A 130 -17.38 17.18 9.76
C ALA A 130 -17.52 17.68 11.21
N ALA A 131 -18.59 17.28 11.90
CA ALA A 131 -18.89 17.76 13.25
C ALA A 131 -18.31 16.86 14.35
N LEU A 132 -18.22 15.56 14.12
CA LEU A 132 -18.01 14.58 15.19
C LEU A 132 -16.66 13.84 15.14
N ALA A 133 -15.89 13.92 14.03
CA ALA A 133 -14.67 13.11 13.82
C ALA A 133 -14.81 11.71 14.45
N PRO A 134 -15.79 10.91 13.98
CA PRO A 134 -16.42 9.88 14.78
C PRO A 134 -15.38 8.86 15.29
N PRO A 135 -15.35 8.56 16.60
CA PRO A 135 -14.37 7.64 17.17
C PRO A 135 -14.40 6.29 16.47
N GLY A 136 -13.21 5.72 16.23
CA GLY A 136 -13.07 4.42 15.57
C GLY A 136 -13.17 4.47 14.06
N TRP A 137 -13.36 5.64 13.44
CA TRP A 137 -13.30 5.83 11.99
C TRP A 137 -11.92 6.26 11.51
N TYR A 138 -11.50 5.67 10.38
CA TYR A 138 -10.24 5.98 9.73
C TYR A 138 -10.43 6.13 8.22
N ALA A 139 -9.72 7.10 7.66
CA ALA A 139 -9.63 7.32 6.23
C ALA A 139 -8.36 6.68 5.68
N ALA A 140 -8.49 5.85 4.65
CA ALA A 140 -7.36 5.53 3.79
C ALA A 140 -7.16 6.71 2.83
N ALA A 141 -5.95 7.25 2.74
CA ALA A 141 -5.65 8.44 1.96
C ALA A 141 -4.42 8.24 1.07
N ASP A 142 -4.46 8.84 -0.12
CA ASP A 142 -3.29 9.12 -0.95
C ASP A 142 -2.92 10.60 -0.79
N GLY A 143 -1.95 10.88 0.09
CA GLY A 143 -1.68 12.24 0.56
C GLY A 143 -2.92 12.84 1.24
N GLU A 144 -3.45 13.92 0.67
CA GLU A 144 -4.66 14.59 1.18
C GLU A 144 -5.95 14.01 0.59
N ARG A 145 -5.87 13.19 -0.48
CA ARG A 145 -7.05 12.61 -1.11
C ARG A 145 -7.52 11.38 -0.36
N VAL A 146 -8.76 11.38 0.11
CA VAL A 146 -9.40 10.17 0.66
C VAL A 146 -9.67 9.17 -0.47
N VAL A 147 -9.24 7.93 -0.26
CA VAL A 147 -9.38 6.82 -1.21
C VAL A 147 -10.11 5.63 -0.62
N GLY A 148 -10.34 5.60 0.69
CA GLY A 148 -11.11 4.56 1.36
C GLY A 148 -11.50 4.92 2.79
N ALA A 149 -12.34 4.09 3.39
CA ALA A 149 -12.84 4.24 4.74
C ALA A 149 -12.94 2.88 5.44
N VAL A 150 -12.58 2.85 6.73
CA VAL A 150 -12.76 1.71 7.63
C VAL A 150 -13.16 2.24 8.99
N TRP A 151 -13.94 1.47 9.72
CA TRP A 151 -14.23 1.80 11.10
C TRP A 151 -14.35 0.55 11.96
N ALA A 152 -14.11 0.71 13.26
CA ALA A 152 -14.40 -0.29 14.27
C ALA A 152 -15.57 0.19 15.11
N GLU A 153 -16.60 -0.64 15.22
CA GLU A 153 -17.77 -0.34 16.04
C GLU A 153 -18.10 -1.50 16.96
N ARG A 154 -18.60 -1.16 18.14
CA ARG A 154 -19.09 -2.14 19.11
C ARG A 154 -20.58 -2.42 18.85
N ARG A 155 -20.91 -3.67 18.57
CA ARG A 155 -22.29 -4.18 18.48
C ARG A 155 -22.53 -5.21 19.59
N GLY A 156 -23.20 -4.77 20.64
CA GLY A 156 -23.40 -5.57 21.85
C GLY A 156 -22.07 -5.89 22.55
N SER A 157 -21.79 -7.18 22.74
CA SER A 157 -20.51 -7.67 23.29
C SER A 157 -19.41 -7.86 22.23
N SER A 158 -19.72 -7.69 20.94
CA SER A 158 -18.79 -7.93 19.84
C SER A 158 -18.25 -6.62 19.23
N TRP A 159 -17.00 -6.66 18.78
CA TRP A 159 -16.44 -5.61 17.93
C TRP A 159 -16.46 -6.04 16.47
N GLN A 160 -16.92 -5.15 15.61
CA GLN A 160 -17.03 -5.38 14.18
C GLN A 160 -16.30 -4.31 13.41
N VAL A 161 -15.64 -4.72 12.34
CA VAL A 161 -15.14 -3.82 11.32
C VAL A 161 -16.29 -3.48 10.38
N GLY A 162 -16.55 -2.19 10.23
CA GLY A 162 -17.33 -1.68 9.11
C GLY A 162 -16.43 -1.23 7.97
N GLY A 163 -16.87 -1.49 6.74
CA GLY A 163 -15.97 -1.54 5.58
C GLY A 163 -15.15 -2.84 5.56
N PRO A 164 -13.95 -2.87 4.95
CA PRO A 164 -13.27 -1.76 4.31
C PRO A 164 -13.92 -1.35 2.98
N LEU A 165 -14.05 -0.04 2.77
CA LEU A 165 -14.48 0.56 1.50
C LEU A 165 -13.28 1.21 0.83
N LEU A 166 -13.03 0.87 -0.44
CA LEU A 166 -11.85 1.35 -1.16
C LEU A 166 -12.19 1.61 -2.62
N LEU A 167 -11.75 2.77 -3.13
CA LEU A 167 -11.82 3.11 -4.54
C LEU A 167 -11.14 2.03 -5.37
N GLU A 168 -11.76 1.67 -6.49
CA GLU A 168 -11.33 0.54 -7.33
C GLU A 168 -9.86 0.63 -7.75
N ALA A 169 -9.39 1.82 -8.12
CA ALA A 169 -8.01 2.07 -8.52
C ALA A 169 -6.96 1.76 -7.43
N TYR A 170 -7.37 1.68 -6.17
CA TYR A 170 -6.50 1.45 -5.01
C TYR A 170 -6.57 0.03 -4.46
N ARG A 171 -7.47 -0.82 -4.99
CA ARG A 171 -7.61 -2.21 -4.56
C ARG A 171 -6.38 -3.06 -4.88
N GLY A 172 -6.13 -4.07 -4.05
CA GLY A 172 -5.02 -5.02 -4.21
C GLY A 172 -3.64 -4.40 -3.96
N ARG A 173 -3.59 -3.25 -3.25
CA ARG A 173 -2.34 -2.56 -2.90
C ARG A 173 -1.90 -2.82 -1.46
N GLY A 174 -2.67 -3.61 -0.69
CA GLY A 174 -2.39 -3.91 0.72
C GLY A 174 -3.00 -2.90 1.70
N LEU A 175 -3.64 -1.84 1.20
CA LEU A 175 -4.37 -0.86 2.00
C LEU A 175 -5.49 -1.52 2.81
N GLU A 176 -6.14 -2.52 2.24
CA GLU A 176 -7.19 -3.30 2.88
C GLU A 176 -6.71 -3.88 4.21
N VAL A 177 -5.51 -4.47 4.20
CA VAL A 177 -4.89 -5.06 5.38
C VAL A 177 -4.56 -3.96 6.39
N TRP A 178 -3.96 -2.85 5.95
CA TRP A 178 -3.65 -1.73 6.85
C TRP A 178 -4.90 -1.12 7.50
N MET A 179 -5.99 -1.03 6.74
CA MET A 179 -7.28 -0.59 7.22
C MET A 179 -7.82 -1.51 8.31
N LEU A 180 -7.74 -2.83 8.12
CA LEU A 180 -8.13 -3.81 9.14
C LEU A 180 -7.24 -3.72 10.39
N GLU A 181 -5.93 -3.54 10.23
CA GLU A 181 -5.01 -3.39 11.36
C GLU A 181 -5.34 -2.15 12.20
N ARG A 182 -5.69 -1.01 11.57
CA ARG A 182 -6.12 0.18 12.31
C ARG A 182 -7.44 -0.02 13.05
N ALA A 183 -8.41 -0.68 12.43
CA ALA A 183 -9.67 -1.02 13.09
C ALA A 183 -9.45 -1.96 14.29
N ALA A 184 -8.60 -2.99 14.13
CA ALA A 184 -8.21 -3.92 15.19
C ALA A 184 -7.49 -3.21 16.34
N GLN A 185 -6.58 -2.30 16.04
CA GLN A 185 -5.89 -1.50 17.06
C GLN A 185 -6.85 -0.62 17.84
N TYR A 186 -7.76 0.08 17.17
CA TYR A 186 -8.79 0.86 17.85
C TYR A 186 -9.61 -0.01 18.79
N ALA A 187 -10.13 -1.15 18.31
CA ALA A 187 -10.91 -2.06 19.14
C ALA A 187 -10.11 -2.58 20.35
N ALA A 188 -8.85 -2.98 20.16
CA ALA A 188 -7.98 -3.46 21.23
C ALA A 188 -7.77 -2.40 22.32
N MET A 189 -7.51 -1.14 21.92
CA MET A 189 -7.37 -0.01 22.86
C MET A 189 -8.65 0.26 23.65
N HIS A 190 -9.81 -0.16 23.14
CA HIS A 190 -11.11 -0.02 23.77
C HIS A 190 -11.61 -1.34 24.39
N GLY A 191 -10.69 -2.26 24.72
CA GLY A 191 -10.95 -3.46 25.50
C GLY A 191 -11.54 -4.63 24.71
N ALA A 192 -11.44 -4.61 23.38
CA ALA A 192 -11.86 -5.75 22.57
C ALA A 192 -10.91 -6.94 22.76
N GLN A 193 -11.47 -8.11 23.07
CA GLN A 193 -10.74 -9.38 23.00
C GLN A 193 -10.77 -9.96 21.58
N HIS A 194 -11.84 -9.71 20.84
CA HIS A 194 -12.05 -10.21 19.49
C HIS A 194 -12.60 -9.10 18.61
N ILE A 195 -12.21 -9.12 17.33
CA ILE A 195 -12.80 -8.27 16.29
C ILE A 195 -13.14 -9.11 15.05
N ARG A 196 -14.28 -8.81 14.42
CA ARG A 196 -14.79 -9.51 13.23
C ARG A 196 -14.88 -8.57 12.04
N ALA A 197 -14.41 -8.99 10.87
CA ALA A 197 -14.62 -8.33 9.58
C ALA A 197 -15.38 -9.26 8.63
N ALA A 198 -16.36 -8.76 7.90
CA ALA A 198 -17.10 -9.57 6.92
C ALA A 198 -16.18 -10.04 5.78
N ALA A 199 -16.29 -11.30 5.35
CA ALA A 199 -15.55 -11.85 4.23
C ALA A 199 -16.11 -11.30 2.91
N SER A 200 -15.68 -10.10 2.55
CA SER A 200 -16.09 -9.41 1.33
C SER A 200 -15.28 -9.87 0.12
N PRO A 201 -15.72 -9.57 -1.12
CA PRO A 201 -14.91 -9.76 -2.32
C PRO A 201 -13.58 -8.98 -2.29
N LEU A 202 -13.48 -7.94 -1.46
CA LEU A 202 -12.27 -7.17 -1.25
C LEU A 202 -11.25 -7.90 -0.36
N LEU A 203 -11.72 -8.61 0.67
CA LEU A 203 -10.86 -9.29 1.65
C LEU A 203 -10.58 -10.75 1.30
N THR A 204 -11.49 -11.41 0.60
CA THR A 204 -11.36 -12.84 0.24
C THR A 204 -10.04 -13.15 -0.50
N PRO A 205 -9.58 -12.34 -1.49
CA PRO A 205 -8.30 -12.58 -2.16
C PRO A 205 -7.08 -12.44 -1.25
N LEU A 206 -7.23 -11.78 -0.09
CA LEU A 206 -6.16 -11.49 0.87
C LEU A 206 -6.14 -12.49 2.03
N ALA A 207 -6.90 -13.59 1.97
CA ALA A 207 -7.07 -14.53 3.08
C ALA A 207 -5.74 -14.98 3.70
N ARG A 208 -4.76 -15.37 2.87
CA ARG A 208 -3.44 -15.80 3.34
C ARG A 208 -2.69 -14.68 4.06
N ASP A 209 -2.69 -13.47 3.52
CA ASP A 209 -2.03 -12.30 4.13
C ASP A 209 -2.69 -11.93 5.47
N LEU A 210 -4.00 -12.15 5.60
CA LEU A 210 -4.75 -11.94 6.83
C LEU A 210 -4.44 -13.03 7.88
N GLU A 211 -4.36 -14.29 7.45
CA GLU A 211 -4.00 -15.43 8.30
C GLU A 211 -2.59 -15.29 8.89
N ASP A 212 -1.62 -14.85 8.08
CA ASP A 212 -0.26 -14.54 8.53
C ASP A 212 -0.21 -13.41 9.59
N ARG A 213 -1.31 -12.65 9.74
CA ARG A 213 -1.50 -11.56 10.72
C ARG A 213 -2.46 -11.91 11.85
N GLY A 214 -2.83 -13.19 11.99
CA GLY A 214 -3.66 -13.69 13.09
C GLY A 214 -5.16 -13.58 12.87
N TRP A 215 -5.61 -13.22 11.67
CA TRP A 215 -7.03 -13.30 11.30
C TRP A 215 -7.36 -14.71 10.84
N ARG A 216 -8.38 -15.33 11.44
CA ARG A 216 -8.86 -16.66 11.03
C ARG A 216 -10.16 -16.52 10.26
N ARG A 217 -10.31 -17.29 9.19
CA ARG A 217 -11.58 -17.36 8.46
C ARG A 217 -12.57 -18.23 9.22
N GLU A 218 -13.71 -17.65 9.56
CA GLU A 218 -14.83 -18.31 10.24
C GLU A 218 -16.10 -18.09 9.41
N GLY A 219 -16.37 -19.02 8.48
CA GLY A 219 -17.51 -18.92 7.57
C GLY A 219 -17.47 -17.69 6.68
N ASP A 220 -18.39 -16.77 6.92
CA ASP A 220 -18.58 -15.52 6.18
C ASP A 220 -17.79 -14.33 6.76
N ALA A 221 -16.82 -14.59 7.65
CA ALA A 221 -16.02 -13.55 8.28
C ALA A 221 -14.56 -13.94 8.50
N PHE A 222 -13.76 -12.90 8.72
CA PHE A 222 -12.43 -13.00 9.31
C PHE A 222 -12.51 -12.52 10.77
N VAL A 223 -12.03 -13.34 11.70
CA VAL A 223 -12.04 -13.06 13.14
C VAL A 223 -10.61 -13.06 13.64
N ARG A 224 -10.25 -12.04 14.43
CA ARG A 224 -8.96 -11.97 15.10
C ARG A 224 -9.14 -11.95 16.60
N ASP A 225 -8.41 -12.83 17.27
CA ASP A 225 -8.19 -12.77 18.71
C ASP A 225 -7.08 -11.75 18.98
N LEU A 226 -7.46 -10.64 19.61
CA LEU A 226 -6.58 -9.50 19.88
C LEU A 226 -5.70 -9.71 21.12
N LEU A 227 -5.99 -10.71 21.95
CA LEU A 227 -5.13 -11.11 23.06
C LEU A 227 -4.02 -12.05 22.59
N ALA A 228 -4.38 -13.03 21.74
CA ALA A 228 -3.42 -13.98 21.17
C ALA A 228 -2.55 -13.33 20.09
N PHE A 229 -3.11 -12.43 19.30
CA PHE A 229 -2.43 -11.72 18.22
C PHE A 229 -2.63 -10.21 18.37
N PRO A 230 -1.95 -9.56 19.32
CA PRO A 230 -2.10 -8.13 19.53
C PRO A 230 -1.69 -7.34 18.26
N PRO A 231 -2.42 -6.27 17.92
CA PRO A 231 -2.05 -5.41 16.81
C PRO A 231 -0.69 -4.78 17.09
N ARG A 232 0.16 -4.70 16.05
CA ARG A 232 1.48 -4.06 16.19
C ARG A 232 1.25 -2.57 16.46
N LEU A 233 1.73 -2.09 17.61
CA LEU A 233 1.67 -0.68 17.99
C LEU A 233 2.69 0.19 17.24
N GLU A 234 3.33 -0.33 16.19
CA GLU A 234 4.31 0.41 15.41
C GLU A 234 3.70 1.71 14.90
N THR A 235 4.37 2.80 15.25
CA THR A 235 4.06 4.20 14.96
C THR A 235 3.95 4.41 13.46
N LEU A 236 2.76 4.17 12.92
CA LEU A 236 2.35 4.66 11.61
C LEU A 236 2.15 6.18 11.72
N VAL A 237 3.27 6.90 11.59
CA VAL A 237 3.34 8.35 11.36
C VAL A 237 3.05 8.63 9.90
#